data_AF-A0A352M8G3-F1
#
_entry.id   AF-A0A352M8G3-F1
#
_cell.length_a   1.000
_cell.length_b   1.000
_cell.length_c   1.000
_cell.angle_alpha   90.00
_cell.angle_beta   90.00
_cell.angle_gamma   90.00
#
_symmetry.space_group_name_H-M   'P 1'
#
loop_
_entity.id
_entity.type
_entity.pdbx_description
1 polymer ?
#
loop_
_entity_poly.entity_id
_entity_poly.type
_entity_poly.pdbx_seq_one_letter_code
_entity_poly.pdbx_strand_id
1 'polypeptide(L)'
;VTAELSGSRVERVYDVGVAGIKRLFHNIDKIFAANVIVVAAGMEGALCSVVGGLASVPVIAVPTSVGYGASFNGLAALLAMLNSCSPGVSVVNIDNGFGAGYLASQINLRCGAGPAAGVESGRGAGLRTNKKTGGGR
;
A
#
# COMPACT_ATOMS: atom_id res chain seq x y z
N VAL A 1 6.22 14.44 8.27
CA VAL A 1 6.08 15.34 9.44
C VAL A 1 5.34 14.66 10.57
N THR A 2 4.00 14.52 10.55
CA THR A 2 3.23 13.98 11.69
C THR A 2 3.78 12.64 12.22
N ALA A 3 4.00 11.66 11.33
CA ALA A 3 4.50 10.36 11.76
C ALA A 3 5.89 10.41 12.44
N GLU A 4 6.79 11.28 11.97
CA GLU A 4 8.12 11.48 12.58
C GLU A 4 8.01 12.16 13.94
N LEU A 5 7.15 13.16 14.06
CA LEU A 5 6.90 13.85 15.32
C LEU A 5 6.29 12.90 16.35
N SER A 6 5.57 11.87 15.90
CA SER A 6 5.07 10.78 16.74
C SER A 6 6.13 9.68 17.01
N GLY A 7 7.38 9.85 16.59
CA GLY A 7 8.50 8.93 16.89
C GLY A 7 8.71 7.79 15.87
N SER A 8 7.96 7.74 14.77
CA SER A 8 8.18 6.72 13.74
C SER A 8 9.36 7.07 12.82
N ARG A 9 10.16 6.08 12.45
CA ARG A 9 11.11 6.19 11.34
C ARG A 9 10.33 6.28 10.03
N VAL A 10 10.53 7.35 9.27
CA VAL A 10 9.82 7.58 8.01
C VAL A 10 10.80 7.64 6.85
N GLU A 11 10.61 6.74 5.87
CA GLU A 11 11.24 6.86 4.56
C GLU A 11 10.27 7.50 3.57
N ARG A 12 10.77 8.40 2.74
CA ARG A 12 9.98 9.11 1.73
C ARG A 12 10.43 8.71 0.34
N VAL A 13 9.45 8.47 -0.51
CA VAL A 13 9.66 8.24 -1.93
C VAL A 13 8.82 9.27 -2.67
N TYR A 14 9.50 10.19 -3.34
CA TYR A 14 8.89 11.25 -4.13
C TYR A 14 8.95 10.93 -5.62
N ASP A 15 8.19 11.67 -6.41
CA ASP A 15 8.18 11.57 -7.87
C ASP A 15 7.87 10.15 -8.39
N VAL A 16 6.99 9.45 -7.66
CA VAL A 16 6.45 8.15 -8.07
C VAL A 16 4.99 8.30 -8.46
N GLY A 17 4.60 7.61 -9.52
CA GLY A 17 3.25 7.68 -10.06
C GLY A 17 3.10 6.69 -11.21
N VAL A 18 1.85 6.41 -11.59
CA VAL A 18 1.53 5.36 -12.57
C VAL A 18 2.11 5.68 -13.96
N ALA A 19 2.10 6.96 -14.37
CA ALA A 19 2.69 7.41 -15.64
C ALA A 19 4.21 7.13 -15.76
N GLY A 20 4.89 6.94 -14.64
CA GLY A 20 6.32 6.63 -14.58
C GLY A 20 6.61 5.50 -13.61
N ILE A 21 5.89 4.38 -13.74
CA ILE A 21 5.87 3.27 -12.77
C ILE A 21 7.25 2.70 -12.43
N LYS A 22 8.20 2.78 -13.36
CA LYS A 22 9.60 2.36 -13.13
C LYS A 22 10.23 3.05 -11.91
N ARG A 23 9.88 4.31 -11.66
CA ARG A 23 10.36 5.07 -10.49
C ARG A 23 9.87 4.47 -9.16
N LEU A 24 8.66 3.92 -9.17
CA LEU A 24 8.13 3.18 -8.02
C LEU A 24 8.91 1.88 -7.82
N PHE A 25 9.14 1.12 -8.89
CA PHE A 25 9.87 -0.15 -8.81
C PHE A 25 11.33 -0.01 -8.41
N HIS A 26 11.99 1.11 -8.71
CA HIS A 26 13.33 1.39 -8.18
C HIS A 26 13.37 1.54 -6.65
N ASN A 27 12.20 1.69 -6.00
CA ASN A 27 12.07 1.79 -4.55
C ASN A 27 11.30 0.59 -3.96
N ILE A 28 11.20 -0.53 -4.69
CA ILE A 28 10.39 -1.68 -4.29
C ILE A 28 10.85 -2.30 -2.96
N ASP A 29 12.16 -2.29 -2.70
CA ASP A 29 12.70 -2.80 -1.43
C ASP A 29 12.19 -2.02 -0.22
N LYS A 30 12.01 -0.69 -0.37
CA LYS A 30 11.45 0.16 0.68
C LYS A 30 9.97 -0.13 0.93
N ILE A 31 9.23 -0.47 -0.13
CA ILE A 31 7.82 -0.87 -0.04
C ILE A 31 7.70 -2.17 0.75
N PHE A 32 8.55 -3.15 0.47
CA PHE A 32 8.54 -4.44 1.15
C PHE A 32 9.10 -4.41 2.57
N ALA A 33 9.99 -3.47 2.89
CA ALA A 33 10.55 -3.31 4.23
C ALA A 33 9.65 -2.48 5.19
N ALA A 34 8.59 -1.86 4.69
CA ALA A 34 7.73 -0.99 5.50
C ALA A 34 6.77 -1.79 6.40
N ASN A 35 6.50 -1.26 7.60
CA ASN A 35 5.46 -1.78 8.51
C ASN A 35 4.06 -1.24 8.18
N VAL A 36 4.00 -0.06 7.56
CA VAL A 36 2.80 0.65 7.14
C VAL A 36 3.20 1.61 6.03
N ILE A 37 2.33 1.79 5.04
CA ILE A 37 2.62 2.66 3.89
C ILE A 37 1.58 3.76 3.82
N VAL A 38 2.02 5.00 3.58
CA VAL A 38 1.14 6.13 3.31
C VAL A 38 1.32 6.52 1.85
N VAL A 39 0.23 6.48 1.07
CA VAL A 39 0.23 6.88 -0.35
C VAL A 39 -0.51 8.20 -0.49
N ALA A 40 0.20 9.26 -0.84
CA ALA A 40 -0.40 10.56 -1.16
C ALA A 40 -0.45 10.78 -2.67
N ALA A 41 -1.63 11.00 -3.25
CA ALA A 41 -1.80 11.28 -4.68
C ALA A 41 -3.09 12.06 -4.96
N GLY A 42 -3.08 12.96 -5.95
CA GLY A 42 -4.25 13.79 -6.28
C GLY A 42 -4.65 13.87 -7.75
N MET A 43 -3.94 13.13 -8.63
CA MET A 43 -4.41 12.87 -9.99
C MET A 43 -5.53 11.82 -9.97
N GLU A 44 -5.40 10.73 -10.73
CA GLU A 44 -6.43 9.69 -10.80
C GLU A 44 -6.43 8.72 -9.61
N GLY A 45 -5.39 8.74 -8.74
CA GLY A 45 -5.36 7.98 -7.49
C GLY A 45 -4.95 6.50 -7.58
N ALA A 46 -4.75 5.92 -8.76
CA ALA A 46 -4.39 4.50 -8.94
C ALA A 46 -3.03 4.10 -8.40
N LEU A 47 -2.14 5.05 -8.09
CA LEU A 47 -0.91 4.73 -7.34
C LEU A 47 -1.25 3.95 -6.06
N CYS A 48 -2.36 4.29 -5.40
CA CYS A 48 -2.83 3.58 -4.22
C CYS A 48 -3.14 2.11 -4.53
N SER A 49 -3.86 1.82 -5.61
CA SER A 49 -4.22 0.45 -5.98
C SER A 49 -2.99 -0.39 -6.36
N VAL A 50 -2.04 0.21 -7.08
CA VAL A 50 -0.75 -0.44 -7.39
C VAL A 50 -0.01 -0.78 -6.10
N VAL A 51 0.18 0.20 -5.22
CA VAL A 51 0.93 -0.01 -3.97
C VAL A 51 0.21 -1.03 -3.09
N GLY A 52 -1.12 -0.97 -2.97
CA GLY A 52 -1.90 -1.98 -2.24
C GLY A 52 -1.83 -3.39 -2.84
N GLY A 53 -1.59 -3.52 -4.14
CA GLY A 53 -1.36 -4.82 -4.78
C GLY A 53 0.04 -5.39 -4.53
N LEU A 54 1.01 -4.56 -4.16
CA LEU A 54 2.38 -4.95 -3.83
C LEU A 54 2.58 -5.14 -2.32
N ALA A 55 1.95 -4.30 -1.51
CA ALA A 55 2.15 -4.24 -0.08
C ALA A 55 1.55 -5.45 0.64
N SER A 56 2.32 -6.04 1.55
CA SER A 56 1.82 -7.05 2.51
C SER A 56 1.46 -6.42 3.86
N VAL A 57 1.43 -5.09 3.94
CA VAL A 57 1.17 -4.30 5.15
C VAL A 57 0.06 -3.27 4.90
N PRO A 58 -0.55 -2.69 5.94
CA PRO A 58 -1.60 -1.70 5.77
C PRO A 58 -1.15 -0.50 4.92
N VAL A 59 -2.04 -0.07 4.01
CA VAL A 59 -1.82 1.10 3.15
C VAL A 59 -2.85 2.17 3.51
N ILE A 60 -2.39 3.34 3.91
CA ILE A 60 -3.24 4.49 4.18
C ILE A 60 -3.16 5.44 2.98
N ALA A 61 -4.29 5.60 2.30
CA ALA A 61 -4.43 6.43 1.12
C ALA A 61 -4.84 7.85 1.51
N VAL A 62 -4.06 8.83 1.06
CA VAL A 62 -4.28 10.26 1.26
C VAL A 62 -4.58 10.88 -0.10
N PRO A 63 -5.86 11.03 -0.47
CA PRO A 63 -6.19 11.79 -1.66
C PRO A 63 -5.79 13.24 -1.44
N THR A 64 -5.12 13.86 -2.41
CA THR A 64 -4.73 15.27 -2.30
C THR A 64 -5.57 16.14 -3.21
N SER A 65 -5.83 17.39 -2.82
CA SER A 65 -6.51 18.37 -3.68
C SER A 65 -5.67 18.79 -4.89
N VAL A 66 -4.36 18.49 -4.85
CA VAL A 66 -3.40 18.75 -5.93
C VAL A 66 -3.65 17.83 -7.12
N GLY A 67 -4.14 18.42 -8.21
CA GLY A 67 -4.32 17.77 -9.51
C GLY A 67 -4.82 18.81 -10.52
N TYR A 68 -4.91 18.43 -11.81
CA TYR A 68 -5.38 19.33 -12.86
C TYR A 68 -6.64 18.79 -13.56
N GLY A 69 -7.41 19.71 -14.17
CA GLY A 69 -8.59 19.39 -14.95
C GLY A 69 -9.66 18.67 -14.11
N ALA A 70 -9.93 17.42 -14.46
CA ALA A 70 -10.98 16.59 -13.87
C ALA A 70 -10.62 15.99 -12.49
N SER A 71 -9.63 16.53 -11.77
CA SER A 71 -9.35 16.11 -10.38
C SER A 71 -10.45 16.56 -9.40
N PHE A 72 -11.16 17.66 -9.73
CA PHE A 72 -12.21 18.25 -8.90
C PHE A 72 -11.77 18.45 -7.44
N ASN A 73 -10.62 19.11 -7.27
CA ASN A 73 -10.03 19.40 -5.96
C ASN A 73 -9.82 18.15 -5.09
N GLY A 74 -9.41 17.04 -5.72
CA GLY A 74 -9.13 15.76 -5.06
C GLY A 74 -10.31 14.79 -4.99
N LEU A 75 -11.51 15.17 -5.45
CA LEU A 75 -12.68 14.28 -5.44
C LEU A 75 -12.46 13.07 -6.35
N ALA A 76 -11.84 13.25 -7.52
CA ALA A 76 -11.52 12.14 -8.40
C ALA A 76 -10.56 11.14 -7.72
N ALA A 77 -9.49 11.64 -7.08
CA ALA A 77 -8.54 10.83 -6.35
C ALA A 77 -9.20 10.09 -5.17
N LEU A 78 -10.04 10.79 -4.39
CA LEU A 78 -10.78 10.21 -3.26
C LEU A 78 -11.65 9.04 -3.71
N LEU A 79 -12.49 9.25 -4.73
CA LEU A 79 -13.39 8.21 -5.24
C LEU A 79 -12.61 7.03 -5.84
N ALA A 80 -11.52 7.29 -6.55
CA ALA A 80 -10.67 6.24 -7.09
C ALA A 80 -10.01 5.41 -5.98
N MET A 81 -9.46 6.05 -4.95
CA MET A 81 -8.85 5.36 -3.81
C MET A 81 -9.89 4.54 -3.01
N LEU A 82 -11.12 5.05 -2.83
CA LEU A 82 -12.21 4.32 -2.16
C LEU A 82 -12.69 3.12 -2.98
N ASN A 83 -12.67 3.21 -4.31
CA ASN A 83 -13.03 2.11 -5.19
C ASN A 83 -11.92 1.07 -5.38
N SER A 84 -10.75 1.28 -4.77
CA SER A 84 -9.62 0.34 -4.87
C SER A 84 -10.01 -1.03 -4.31
N CYS A 85 -9.84 -2.09 -5.11
CA CYS A 85 -10.09 -3.46 -4.67
C CYS A 85 -8.92 -4.08 -3.89
N SER A 86 -7.79 -3.37 -3.78
CA SER A 86 -6.60 -3.88 -3.07
C SER A 86 -6.90 -4.04 -1.56
N PRO A 87 -6.76 -5.24 -0.99
CA PRO A 87 -7.01 -5.45 0.43
C PRO A 87 -6.03 -4.67 1.29
N GLY A 88 -6.46 -4.26 2.48
CA GLY A 88 -5.60 -3.52 3.43
C GLY A 88 -5.42 -2.03 3.11
N VAL A 89 -6.12 -1.50 2.10
CA VAL A 89 -6.20 -0.06 1.83
C VAL A 89 -7.26 0.59 2.72
N SER A 90 -6.91 1.69 3.37
CA SER A 90 -7.83 2.58 4.10
C SER A 90 -7.65 4.01 3.62
N VAL A 91 -8.73 4.73 3.37
CA VAL A 91 -8.69 6.08 2.79
C VAL A 91 -9.04 7.12 3.84
N VAL A 92 -8.26 8.20 3.92
CA VAL A 92 -8.58 9.36 4.76
C VAL A 92 -9.19 10.49 3.92
N ASN A 93 -9.70 11.54 4.59
CA ASN A 93 -10.19 12.73 3.90
C ASN A 93 -9.11 13.37 3.01
N ILE A 94 -9.58 14.16 2.03
CA ILE A 94 -8.71 14.94 1.14
C ILE A 94 -7.77 15.81 1.96
N ASP A 95 -6.48 15.78 1.60
CA ASP A 95 -5.37 16.48 2.25
C ASP A 95 -5.15 16.13 3.73
N ASN A 96 -5.77 15.07 4.24
CA ASN A 96 -5.64 14.66 5.64
C ASN A 96 -4.33 13.91 5.93
N GLY A 97 -3.19 14.53 5.61
CA GLY A 97 -1.86 14.02 5.92
C GLY A 97 -1.61 13.89 7.42
N PHE A 98 -2.28 14.70 8.25
CA PHE A 98 -2.23 14.56 9.70
C PHE A 98 -2.82 13.23 10.16
N GLY A 99 -4.08 12.95 9.79
CA GLY A 99 -4.78 11.73 10.18
C GLY A 99 -4.07 10.49 9.68
N ALA A 100 -3.58 10.51 8.43
CA ALA A 100 -2.81 9.41 7.89
C ALA A 100 -1.48 9.19 8.61
N GLY A 101 -0.72 10.26 8.89
CA GLY A 101 0.54 10.16 9.60
C GLY A 101 0.37 9.68 11.06
N TYR A 102 -0.67 10.14 11.74
CA TYR A 102 -0.97 9.71 13.10
C TYR A 102 -1.41 8.23 13.14
N LEU A 103 -2.33 7.82 12.26
CA LEU A 103 -2.74 6.43 12.13
C LEU A 103 -1.56 5.51 11.77
N ALA A 104 -0.71 5.94 10.83
CA ALA A 104 0.50 5.20 10.47
C ALA A 104 1.40 4.97 11.69
N SER A 105 1.66 6.01 12.48
CA SER A 105 2.46 5.86 13.69
C SER A 105 1.83 4.93 14.72
N GLN A 106 0.51 5.01 14.93
CA GLN A 106 -0.19 4.10 15.83
C GLN A 106 -0.07 2.65 15.38
N ILE A 107 -0.20 2.38 14.07
CA ILE A 107 -0.01 1.03 13.51
C ILE A 107 1.44 0.59 13.70
N ASN A 108 2.40 1.45 13.35
CA ASN A 108 3.83 1.14 13.43
C ASN A 108 4.28 0.82 14.87
N LEU A 109 3.73 1.50 15.88
CA LEU A 109 3.98 1.19 17.29
C LEU A 109 3.50 -0.21 17.69
N ARG A 110 2.47 -0.75 17.03
CA ARG A 110 1.97 -2.11 17.27
C ARG A 110 2.77 -3.19 16.55
N CYS A 111 3.59 -2.83 15.56
CA CYS A 111 4.49 -3.76 14.88
C CYS A 111 5.66 -4.23 15.77
N GLY A 112 5.81 -3.68 16.98
CA GLY A 112 6.80 -4.08 18.00
C GLY A 112 6.40 -5.27 18.89
N ALA A 113 5.62 -6.25 18.39
CA ALA A 113 5.30 -7.49 19.10
C ALA A 113 5.10 -8.71 18.17
N GLY A 114 5.87 -8.84 17.08
CA GLY A 114 5.89 -10.05 16.24
C GLY A 114 6.55 -9.81 14.88
N PRO A 115 7.33 -10.78 14.34
CA PRO A 115 8.54 -10.48 13.58
C PRO A 115 8.31 -10.20 12.09
N ALA A 116 9.25 -9.43 11.55
CA ALA A 116 9.64 -9.46 10.15
C ALA A 116 9.87 -10.93 9.72
N ALA A 117 8.87 -11.52 9.06
CA ALA A 117 8.99 -12.82 8.42
C ALA A 117 9.32 -12.60 6.95
N GLY A 118 10.52 -13.03 6.57
CA GLY A 118 11.06 -12.93 5.22
C GLY A 118 10.12 -13.54 4.18
N VAL A 119 10.06 -12.88 3.04
CA VAL A 119 9.52 -13.47 1.81
C VAL A 119 10.52 -14.55 1.37
N GLU A 120 10.27 -15.80 1.76
CA GLU A 120 10.85 -16.94 1.04
C GLU A 120 10.28 -16.94 -0.38
N SER A 121 11.13 -16.65 -1.36
CA SER A 121 10.82 -16.83 -2.77
C SER A 121 10.67 -18.33 -3.07
N GLY A 122 9.45 -18.84 -2.89
CA GLY A 122 9.09 -20.22 -3.20
C GLY A 122 9.14 -20.51 -4.70
N ARG A 123 10.28 -21.06 -5.15
CA ARG A 123 10.39 -21.80 -6.41
C ARG A 123 9.44 -23.01 -6.38
N GLY A 124 8.60 -23.12 -7.41
CA GLY A 124 8.02 -24.35 -7.98
C GLY A 124 7.57 -25.47 -7.03
N ALA A 125 6.29 -25.51 -6.69
CA ALA A 125 5.64 -26.72 -6.19
C ALA A 125 4.81 -27.36 -7.31
N GLY A 126 5.24 -28.55 -7.73
CA GLY A 126 4.70 -29.30 -8.85
C GLY A 126 3.27 -29.80 -8.67
N LEU A 127 2.64 -29.99 -9.82
CA LEU A 127 1.35 -30.61 -10.07
C LEU A 127 1.26 -31.99 -9.37
N ARG A 128 0.52 -32.07 -8.25
CA ARG A 128 0.16 -33.36 -7.65
C ARG A 128 -1.04 -33.94 -8.39
N THR A 129 -0.79 -34.97 -9.20
CA THR A 129 -1.82 -35.79 -9.85
C THR A 129 -2.63 -36.56 -8.81
N ASN A 130 -3.96 -36.40 -8.82
CA ASN A 130 -4.89 -37.07 -7.92
C ASN A 130 -5.11 -38.52 -8.37
N LYS A 131 -4.45 -39.48 -7.71
CA LYS A 131 -4.62 -40.92 -7.96
C LYS A 131 -5.87 -41.40 -7.20
N LYS A 132 -6.99 -41.57 -7.91
CA LYS A 132 -8.23 -42.18 -7.39
C LYS A 132 -7.93 -43.57 -6.83
N THR A 133 -8.10 -43.74 -5.52
CA THR A 133 -8.30 -45.05 -4.88
C THR A 133 -9.79 -45.37 -4.87
N GLY A 134 -10.23 -46.21 -5.81
CA GLY A 134 -11.55 -46.85 -5.79
C GLY A 134 -11.35 -48.33 -5.48
N GLY A 135 -11.61 -48.71 -4.24
CA GLY A 135 -11.55 -50.10 -3.77
C GLY A 135 -12.71 -50.92 -4.32
N GLY A 136 -12.43 -52.20 -4.57
CA GLY A 136 -13.42 -53.19 -4.95
C GLY A 136 -14.33 -53.58 -3.79
N ARG A 137 -15.56 -53.93 -4.16
CA ARG A 137 -16.32 -55.09 -3.70
C ARG A 137 -17.25 -55.49 -4.84
#